data_AF-A0A842NP10-F1
#
_entry.id   AF-A0A842NP10-F1
#
_cell.length_a   1.000
_cell.length_b   1.000
_cell.length_c   1.000
_cell.angle_alpha   90.00
_cell.angle_beta   90.00
_cell.angle_gamma   90.00
#
_symmetry.space_group_name_H-M   'P 1'
#
loop_
_entity.id
_entity.type
_entity.pdbx_description
1 polymer ?
#
loop_
_entity_poly.entity_id
_entity_poly.type
_entity_poly.pdbx_seq_one_letter_code
_entity_poly.pdbx_strand_id
1 'polypeptide(L)' 'MLCKQCNHGMKEVDQVNSGNSLFITYQCMHCANRTTQCKGLHNLSTI' A
#
# COMPACT_ATOMS: atom_id res chain seq x y z
N MET A 1 -7.58 3.77 -3.48
CA MET A 1 -7.41 2.71 -4.50
C MET A 1 -8.62 1.79 -4.49
N LEU A 2 -8.93 1.14 -5.62
CA LEU A 2 -10.06 0.21 -5.74
C LEU A 2 -9.57 -1.25 -5.74
N CYS A 3 -10.37 -2.14 -5.14
CA CYS A 3 -10.09 -3.57 -5.12
C CYS A 3 -10.33 -4.17 -6.51
N LYS A 4 -9.32 -4.83 -7.09
CA LYS A 4 -9.45 -5.44 -8.43
C LYS A 4 -10.51 -6.54 -8.52
N GLN A 5 -10.91 -7.15 -7.41
CA GLN A 5 -11.90 -8.23 -7.41
C GLN A 5 -13.34 -7.72 -7.39
N CYS A 6 -13.65 -6.76 -6.51
CA CYS A 6 -15.02 -6.31 -6.30
C CYS A 6 -15.24 -4.83 -6.66
N ASN A 7 -14.21 -4.14 -7.16
CA ASN A 7 -14.21 -2.73 -7.53
C ASN A 7 -14.63 -1.74 -6.43
N HIS A 8 -14.62 -2.17 -5.16
CA HIS A 8 -14.92 -1.31 -4.02
C HIS A 8 -13.67 -0.64 -3.45
N GLY A 9 -13.87 0.40 -2.63
CA GLY A 9 -12.80 1.10 -1.93
C GLY A 9 -11.95 0.18 -1.05
N MET A 10 -10.65 0.46 -1.02
CA MET A 10 -9.71 -0.18 -0.09
C MET A 10 -9.19 0.84 0.92
N LYS A 11 -9.03 0.40 2.16
CA LYS A 11 -8.51 1.17 3.28
C LYS A 11 -7.11 0.69 3.63
N GLU A 12 -6.22 1.60 3.98
CA GLU A 12 -4.93 1.25 4.56
C GLU A 12 -5.13 0.59 5.94
N VAL A 13 -4.48 -0.54 6.16
CA VAL A 13 -4.60 -1.32 7.40
C VAL A 13 -3.26 -1.59 8.07
N ASP A 14 -2.17 -1.50 7.31
CA ASP A 14 -0.83 -1.72 7.84
C ASP A 14 0.22 -0.98 7.00
N GLN A 15 1.31 -0.59 7.65
CA GLN A 15 2.40 0.14 7.02
C GLN A 15 3.73 -0.28 7.65
N VAL A 16 4.64 -0.81 6.83
CA VAL A 16 5.97 -1.25 7.24
C VAL A 16 7.03 -0.44 6.51
N ASN A 17 7.91 0.19 7.27
CA ASN A 17 9.09 0.87 6.73
C ASN A 17 10.29 -0.09 6.76
N SER A 18 10.95 -0.26 5.62
CA SER A 18 12.17 -1.04 5.49
C SER A 18 13.23 -0.25 4.73
N GLY A 19 14.09 0.44 5.48
CA GLY A 19 15.18 1.26 4.95
C GLY A 19 14.67 2.36 4.03
N ASN A 20 14.89 2.19 2.71
CA ASN A 20 14.50 3.15 1.69
C ASN A 20 13.17 2.79 0.98
N SER A 21 12.41 1.84 1.53
CA SER A 21 11.14 1.38 0.95
C SER A 21 10.05 1.39 2.00
N LEU A 22 8.87 1.86 1.60
CA LEU A 22 7.67 1.87 2.40
C LEU A 22 6.66 0.87 1.83
N PHE A 23 6.34 -0.16 2.59
CA PHE A 23 5.33 -1.14 2.25
C PHE A 23 4.01 -0.75 2.90
N ILE A 24 2.98 -0.49 2.10
CA ILE A 24 1.65 -0.11 2.58
C ILE A 24 0.66 -1.20 2.20
N THR A 25 0.02 -1.80 3.18
CA THR A 25 -1.00 -2.82 2.98
C THR A 25 -2.39 -2.21 3.05
N TYR A 26 -3.16 -2.45 2.00
CA TYR A 26 -4.54 -2.04 1.85
C TYR A 26 -5.46 -3.25 1.91
N GLN A 27 -6.59 -3.11 2.60
CA GLN A 27 -7.64 -4.10 2.66
C GLN A 27 -8.94 -3.57 2.08
N CYS A 28 -9.61 -4.37 1.25
CA CYS A 28 -10.96 -4.07 0.81
C CYS A 28 -11.97 -4.34 1.94
N MET A 29 -12.80 -3.34 2.24
CA MET A 29 -13.81 -3.45 3.32
C MET A 29 -14.97 -4.40 2.96
N HIS A 30 -15.17 -4.73 1.68
CA HIS A 30 -16.27 -5.59 1.24
C HIS A 30 -15.91 -7.07 1.11
N CYS A 31 -14.75 -7.39 0.53
CA CYS A 31 -14.33 -8.78 0.29
C CYS A 31 -13.12 -9.20 1.12
N ALA A 32 -12.65 -8.34 2.04
CA ALA A 32 -11.47 -8.55 2.88
C ALA A 32 -10.13 -8.78 2.13
N ASN A 33 -10.13 -8.68 0.78
CA ASN A 33 -8.95 -8.87 -0.04
C ASN A 33 -7.85 -7.86 0.30
N ARG A 34 -6.60 -8.32 0.36
CA ARG A 34 -5.44 -7.52 0.76
C ARG A 34 -4.50 -7.28 -0.43
N THR A 35 -3.86 -6.13 -0.45
CA THR A 35 -2.84 -5.78 -1.43
C THR A 35 -1.80 -4.92 -0.75
N THR A 36 -0.53 -5.28 -0.90
CA THR A 36 0.59 -4.50 -0.40
C THR A 36 1.26 -3.77 -1.57
N GLN A 37 1.45 -2.47 -1.42
CA GLN A 37 2.18 -1.64 -2.37
C GLN A 37 3.53 -1.26 -1.77
N CYS A 38 4.60 -1.42 -2.55
CA CYS A 38 5.90 -0.85 -2.22
C CYS A 38 5.99 0.55 -2.83
N LYS A 39 6.15 1.56 -1.98
CA LYS A 39 6.55 2.91 -2.37
C LYS A 39 8.03 3.04 -2.04
N GLY A 40 8.88 3.10 -3.07
CA GLY A 40 10.25 3.53 -2.86
C GLY A 40 10.24 4.93 -2.25
N LEU A 41 10.83 5.08 -1.06
CA LEU A 41 11.16 6.40 -0.55
C LEU A 41 12.31 6.87 -1.44
N HIS A 42 12.01 7.56 -2.55
CA HIS A 42 13.08 8.23 -3.29
C HIS A 42 13.60 9.32 -2.37
N ASN A 43 14.63 8.98 -1.59
CA ASN A 43 15.50 9.94 -0.98
C ASN A 43 16.18 10.66 -2.16
N LEU A 44 15.61 11.80 -2.56
CA LEU A 44 16.26 12.80 -3.40
C LEU A 44 17.42 13.41 -2.60
N SER A 45 18.37 12.59 -2.19
CA SER A 45 19.72 13.02 -1.85
C SER A 45 20.42 13.29 -3.18
N THR A 46 20.06 14.40 -3.84
CA THR A 46 20.99 14.98 -4.82
C THR A 46 21.94 15.85 -4.01
N ILE A 47 23.20 15.42 -4.05
CA ILE A 47 24.41 15.99 -3.47
C ILE A 47 24.57 17.46 -3.85
#